data_AF-A0A7S0YBB6-F1
#
_entry.id   AF-A0A7S0YBB6-F1
#
_cell.length_a   1.000
_cell.length_b   1.000
_cell.length_c   1.000
_cell.angle_alpha   90.00
_cell.angle_beta   90.00
_cell.angle_gamma   90.00
#
_symmetry.space_group_name_H-M   'P 1'
#
loop_
_entity.id
_entity.type
_entity.pdbx_description
1 polymer ?
#
loop_
_entity_poly.entity_id
_entity_poly.type
_entity_poly.pdbx_seq_one_letter_code
_entity_poly.pdbx_strand_id
1 'polypeptide(L)'
;MAAERKKLKAEIERVLKKAQEGQEFFNDLWGQVHESENSNQRDKLEGELKKEMKKLQRLREQMKLWIKGDDVKDPQPVEEAKKSIERDMERFRVWEKEAKTKSYGNADRDKDPKQRSRDEAKEWISSTTETLQEKVARFEKEAEDLQANLRKKQKPPSRLGELESIMNNLSDHVRRLEKIQRCIDNESIQPDQLQDLKDDLDEYLENEDGDLNELGEASVDDFYFSFQEQLENLDQAAAAAAAAGPHTKFTKDRDRAAAGGGGAAGGGEG
;
A
#
# COMPACT_ATOMS: atom_id res chain seq x y z
N MET A 1 -32.16 -4.82 17.12
CA MET A 1 -32.21 -6.28 16.82
C MET A 1 -33.02 -6.63 15.57
N ALA A 2 -34.37 -6.71 15.58
CA ALA A 2 -35.13 -7.17 14.40
C ALA A 2 -35.23 -6.12 13.28
N ALA A 3 -35.38 -4.83 13.63
CA ALA A 3 -35.42 -3.74 12.65
C ALA A 3 -34.06 -3.52 11.97
N GLU A 4 -32.95 -3.61 12.71
CA GLU A 4 -31.58 -3.52 12.17
C GLU A 4 -31.27 -4.67 11.22
N ARG A 5 -31.64 -5.91 11.58
CA ARG A 5 -31.51 -7.06 10.66
C ARG A 5 -32.31 -6.90 9.37
N LYS A 6 -33.50 -6.30 9.45
CA LYS A 6 -34.32 -6.00 8.26
C LYS A 6 -33.70 -4.90 7.40
N LYS A 7 -33.13 -3.87 8.03
CA LYS A 7 -32.42 -2.77 7.34
C LYS A 7 -31.17 -3.29 6.63
N LEU A 8 -30.37 -4.11 7.30
CA LEU A 8 -29.18 -4.75 6.71
C LEU A 8 -29.56 -5.64 5.53
N LYS A 9 -30.61 -6.45 5.64
CA LYS A 9 -31.09 -7.28 4.54
C LYS A 9 -31.48 -6.47 3.30
N ALA A 10 -32.22 -5.37 3.49
CA ALA A 10 -32.60 -4.49 2.39
C ALA A 10 -31.38 -3.80 1.75
N GLU A 11 -30.38 -3.44 2.55
CA GLU A 11 -29.13 -2.87 2.04
C GLU A 11 -28.32 -3.90 1.23
N ILE A 12 -28.27 -5.15 1.68
CA ILE A 12 -27.63 -6.26 0.95
C ILE A 12 -28.31 -6.46 -0.41
N GLU A 13 -29.64 -6.56 -0.45
CA GLU A 13 -30.39 -6.70 -1.71
C GLU A 13 -30.12 -5.54 -2.67
N ARG A 14 -30.03 -4.30 -2.14
CA ARG A 14 -29.72 -3.10 -2.93
C ARG A 14 -28.30 -3.15 -3.51
N VAL A 15 -27.32 -3.56 -2.71
CA VAL A 15 -25.90 -3.63 -3.12
C VAL A 15 -25.67 -4.75 -4.13
N LEU A 16 -26.29 -5.93 -3.92
CA LEU A 16 -26.24 -7.01 -4.90
C LEU A 16 -26.81 -6.59 -6.26
N LYS A 17 -27.93 -5.86 -6.25
CA LYS A 17 -28.51 -5.33 -7.49
C LYS A 17 -27.58 -4.34 -8.18
N LYS A 18 -26.97 -3.42 -7.43
CA LYS A 18 -25.99 -2.47 -7.96
C LYS A 18 -24.74 -3.16 -8.51
N ALA A 19 -24.27 -4.21 -7.86
CA ALA A 19 -23.15 -5.00 -8.33
C ALA A 19 -23.49 -5.64 -9.69
N GLN A 20 -24.67 -6.25 -9.80
CA GLN A 20 -25.13 -6.82 -11.08
C GLN A 20 -25.21 -5.75 -12.19
N GLU A 21 -25.90 -4.62 -11.93
CA GLU A 21 -26.04 -3.52 -12.89
C GLU A 21 -24.65 -2.96 -13.30
N GLY A 22 -23.72 -2.82 -12.35
CA GLY A 22 -22.36 -2.37 -12.63
C GLY A 22 -21.54 -3.39 -13.43
N GLN A 23 -21.70 -4.69 -13.19
CA GLN A 23 -21.01 -5.75 -13.95
C GLN A 23 -21.53 -5.84 -15.38
N GLU A 24 -22.83 -5.68 -15.59
CA GLU A 24 -23.42 -5.61 -16.94
C GLU A 24 -22.83 -4.41 -17.70
N PHE A 25 -22.83 -3.22 -17.08
CA PHE A 25 -22.25 -2.02 -17.70
C PHE A 25 -20.73 -2.14 -17.93
N PHE A 26 -19.98 -2.74 -17.01
CA PHE A 26 -18.57 -3.03 -17.19
C PHE A 26 -18.31 -3.95 -18.39
N ASN A 27 -19.11 -5.01 -18.55
CA ASN A 27 -18.99 -5.93 -19.69
C ASN A 27 -19.35 -5.27 -21.03
N ASP A 28 -20.34 -4.37 -21.03
CA ASP A 28 -20.68 -3.57 -22.22
C ASP A 28 -19.54 -2.65 -22.62
N LEU A 29 -18.97 -1.89 -21.67
CA LEU A 29 -17.79 -1.06 -21.90
C LEU A 29 -16.60 -1.90 -22.36
N TRP A 30 -16.39 -3.07 -21.77
CA TRP A 30 -15.33 -3.99 -22.14
C TRP A 30 -15.42 -4.43 -23.60
N GLY A 31 -16.62 -4.79 -24.06
CA GLY A 31 -16.88 -5.11 -25.46
C GLY A 31 -16.56 -3.93 -26.37
N GLN A 32 -17.07 -2.74 -26.03
CA GLN A 32 -16.85 -1.53 -26.83
C GLN A 32 -15.38 -1.12 -26.94
N VAL A 33 -14.59 -1.24 -25.86
CA VAL A 33 -13.13 -0.96 -25.88
C VAL A 33 -12.41 -1.87 -26.88
N HIS A 34 -12.81 -3.15 -26.96
CA HIS A 34 -12.19 -4.11 -27.88
C HIS A 34 -12.66 -3.99 -29.32
N GLU A 35 -13.88 -3.52 -29.56
CA GLU A 35 -14.42 -3.28 -30.90
C GLU A 35 -14.00 -1.93 -31.49
N SER A 36 -13.61 -0.97 -30.65
CA SER A 36 -13.26 0.37 -31.12
C SER A 36 -11.91 0.41 -31.82
N GLU A 37 -11.92 0.71 -33.12
CA GLU A 37 -10.71 0.97 -33.92
C GLU A 37 -10.22 2.43 -33.80
N ASN A 38 -11.03 3.33 -33.25
CA ASN A 38 -10.71 4.75 -33.11
C ASN A 38 -9.99 5.00 -31.79
N SER A 39 -8.73 5.47 -31.86
CA SER A 39 -7.90 5.74 -30.68
C SER A 39 -8.55 6.67 -29.66
N ASN A 40 -9.14 7.80 -30.08
CA ASN A 40 -9.71 8.79 -29.16
C ASN A 40 -10.95 8.25 -28.45
N GLN A 41 -11.77 7.47 -29.17
CA GLN A 41 -12.95 6.83 -28.60
C GLN A 41 -12.53 5.71 -27.65
N ARG A 42 -11.51 4.94 -28.02
CA ARG A 42 -10.92 3.90 -27.17
C ARG A 42 -10.45 4.51 -25.86
N ASP A 43 -9.58 5.53 -25.88
CA ASP A 43 -9.04 6.18 -24.67
C ASP A 43 -10.16 6.69 -23.73
N LYS A 44 -11.26 7.21 -24.31
CA LYS A 44 -12.43 7.62 -23.53
C LYS A 44 -13.13 6.42 -22.87
N LEU A 45 -13.36 5.35 -23.63
CA LEU A 45 -13.96 4.12 -23.14
C LEU A 45 -13.06 3.44 -22.09
N GLU A 46 -11.73 3.49 -22.25
CA GLU A 46 -10.78 3.00 -21.24
C GLU A 46 -10.92 3.76 -19.91
N GLY A 47 -11.09 5.08 -19.99
CA GLY A 47 -11.37 5.92 -18.82
C GLY A 47 -12.71 5.61 -18.15
N GLU A 48 -13.77 5.35 -18.93
CA GLU A 48 -15.08 4.95 -18.40
C GLU A 48 -15.04 3.54 -17.78
N LEU A 49 -14.36 2.60 -18.43
CA LEU A 49 -14.15 1.23 -17.97
C LEU A 49 -13.40 1.22 -16.63
N LYS A 50 -12.35 2.06 -16.50
CA LYS A 50 -11.62 2.26 -15.24
C LYS A 50 -12.51 2.81 -14.13
N LYS A 51 -13.36 3.80 -14.44
CA LYS A 51 -14.30 4.37 -13.46
C LYS A 51 -15.32 3.34 -12.99
N GLU A 52 -15.84 2.52 -13.89
CA GLU A 52 -16.80 1.48 -13.52
C GLU A 52 -16.16 0.38 -12.68
N MET A 53 -14.93 -0.04 -13.03
CA MET A 53 -14.16 -0.98 -12.22
C MET A 53 -13.97 -0.49 -10.78
N LYS A 54 -13.65 0.79 -10.58
CA LYS A 54 -13.56 1.38 -9.23
C LYS A 54 -14.88 1.31 -8.44
N LYS A 55 -16.04 1.46 -9.09
CA LYS A 55 -17.33 1.32 -8.41
C LYS A 55 -17.57 -0.13 -7.97
N LEU A 56 -17.25 -1.10 -8.84
CA LEU A 56 -17.37 -2.52 -8.51
C LEU A 56 -16.46 -2.91 -7.35
N GLN A 57 -15.22 -2.40 -7.31
CA GLN A 57 -14.30 -2.58 -6.18
C GLN A 57 -14.90 -2.10 -4.85
N ARG A 58 -15.50 -0.90 -4.80
CA ARG A 58 -16.16 -0.38 -3.59
C ARG A 58 -17.30 -1.29 -3.12
N LEU A 59 -18.10 -1.81 -4.05
CA LEU A 59 -19.16 -2.78 -3.72
C LEU A 59 -18.57 -4.09 -3.19
N ARG A 60 -17.44 -4.54 -3.75
CA ARG A 60 -16.70 -5.73 -3.30
C ARG A 60 -16.18 -5.56 -1.86
N GLU A 61 -15.60 -4.41 -1.50
CA GLU A 61 -15.15 -4.16 -0.12
C GLU A 61 -16.33 -4.11 0.86
N GLN A 62 -17.44 -3.49 0.48
CA GLN A 62 -18.67 -3.50 1.30
C GLN A 62 -19.15 -4.93 1.57
N MET A 63 -19.15 -5.79 0.54
CA MET A 63 -19.49 -7.21 0.68
C MET A 63 -18.51 -7.98 1.58
N LYS A 64 -17.21 -7.71 1.46
CA LYS A 64 -16.16 -8.32 2.30
C LYS A 64 -16.35 -7.97 3.78
N LEU A 65 -16.66 -6.72 4.10
CA LEU A 65 -16.95 -6.28 5.48
C LEU A 65 -18.16 -7.02 6.06
N TRP A 66 -19.23 -7.18 5.28
CA TRP A 66 -20.41 -7.94 5.70
C TRP A 66 -20.12 -9.42 5.97
N ILE A 67 -19.28 -10.05 5.15
CA ILE A 67 -18.84 -11.44 5.38
C ILE A 67 -17.98 -11.54 6.65
N LYS A 68 -17.06 -10.60 6.88
CA LYS A 68 -16.20 -10.58 8.06
C LYS A 68 -16.98 -10.35 9.37
N GLY A 69 -18.04 -9.53 9.32
CA GLY A 69 -18.88 -9.21 10.48
C GLY A 69 -19.81 -10.33 10.94
N ASP A 70 -19.99 -11.39 10.16
CA ASP A 70 -20.95 -12.50 10.42
C ASP A 70 -22.40 -12.02 10.66
N ASP A 71 -22.73 -10.80 10.21
CA ASP A 71 -24.05 -10.19 10.35
C ASP A 71 -25.05 -10.70 9.29
N VAL A 72 -24.54 -11.43 8.28
CA VAL A 72 -25.31 -11.92 7.14
C VAL A 72 -25.78 -13.35 7.38
N LYS A 73 -27.10 -13.52 7.50
CA LYS A 73 -27.71 -14.84 7.74
C LYS A 73 -27.49 -15.84 6.60
N ASP A 74 -27.41 -15.36 5.36
CA ASP A 74 -27.15 -16.17 4.17
C ASP A 74 -26.05 -15.48 3.34
N PRO A 75 -24.76 -15.80 3.60
CA PRO A 75 -23.64 -15.12 2.95
C PRO A 75 -23.41 -15.59 1.52
N GLN A 76 -24.03 -16.69 1.05
CA GLN A 76 -23.74 -17.26 -0.26
C GLN A 76 -23.90 -16.26 -1.43
N PRO A 77 -25.01 -15.51 -1.55
CA PRO A 77 -25.18 -14.55 -2.64
C PRO A 77 -24.15 -13.41 -2.59
N VAL A 78 -23.74 -13.01 -1.37
CA VAL A 78 -22.74 -11.96 -1.15
C VAL A 78 -21.35 -12.46 -1.52
N GLU A 79 -21.01 -13.71 -1.18
CA GLU A 79 -19.76 -14.35 -1.59
C GLU A 79 -19.67 -14.56 -3.10
N GLU A 80 -20.76 -14.98 -3.74
CA GLU A 80 -20.82 -15.19 -5.19
C GLU A 80 -20.63 -13.87 -5.95
N ALA A 81 -21.33 -12.81 -5.56
CA ALA A 81 -21.16 -11.49 -6.13
C ALA A 81 -19.73 -10.95 -5.93
N LYS A 82 -19.17 -11.09 -4.71
CA LYS A 82 -17.78 -10.73 -4.40
C LYS A 82 -16.79 -11.46 -5.32
N LYS A 83 -16.92 -12.77 -5.47
CA LYS A 83 -16.05 -13.59 -6.36
C LYS A 83 -16.24 -13.22 -7.83
N SER A 84 -17.46 -12.86 -8.23
CA SER A 84 -17.75 -12.41 -9.59
C SER A 84 -16.99 -11.12 -9.91
N ILE A 85 -17.08 -10.12 -9.03
CA ILE A 85 -16.36 -8.85 -9.17
C ILE A 85 -14.84 -9.08 -9.18
N GLU A 86 -14.31 -9.96 -8.32
CA GLU A 86 -12.87 -10.29 -8.29
C GLU A 86 -12.36 -10.85 -9.64
N ARG A 87 -13.19 -11.62 -10.36
CA ARG A 87 -12.82 -12.11 -11.70
C ARG A 87 -12.76 -10.98 -12.72
N ASP A 88 -13.72 -10.05 -12.67
CA ASP A 88 -13.71 -8.89 -13.55
C ASP A 88 -12.55 -7.95 -13.24
N MET A 89 -12.20 -7.79 -11.95
CA MET A 89 -11.00 -7.07 -11.51
C MET A 89 -9.72 -7.69 -12.10
N GLU A 90 -9.55 -9.00 -12.01
CA GLU A 90 -8.39 -9.69 -12.59
C GLU A 90 -8.35 -9.54 -14.11
N ARG A 91 -9.50 -9.65 -14.78
CA ARG A 91 -9.62 -9.44 -16.22
C ARG A 91 -9.18 -8.03 -16.62
N PHE A 92 -9.67 -7.02 -15.90
CA PHE A 92 -9.31 -5.63 -16.11
C PHE A 92 -7.82 -5.38 -15.86
N ARG A 93 -7.27 -5.98 -14.81
CA ARG A 93 -5.86 -5.87 -14.44
C ARG A 93 -4.92 -6.35 -15.54
N VAL A 94 -5.18 -7.54 -16.09
CA VAL A 94 -4.37 -8.11 -17.18
C VAL A 94 -4.38 -7.16 -18.39
N TRP A 95 -5.57 -6.68 -18.76
CA TRP A 95 -5.72 -5.77 -19.89
C TRP A 95 -5.09 -4.39 -19.64
N GLU A 96 -5.24 -3.79 -18.45
CA GLU A 96 -4.63 -2.48 -18.14
C GLU A 96 -3.09 -2.57 -18.22
N LYS A 97 -2.51 -3.69 -17.78
CA LYS A 97 -1.08 -3.95 -17.88
C LYS A 97 -0.62 -4.07 -19.34
N GLU A 98 -1.37 -4.79 -20.17
CA GLU A 98 -1.08 -4.91 -21.60
C GLU A 98 -1.25 -3.58 -22.36
N ALA A 99 -2.28 -2.79 -22.02
CA ALA A 99 -2.56 -1.49 -22.61
C ALA A 99 -1.47 -0.46 -22.26
N LYS A 100 -1.08 -0.37 -20.98
CA LYS A 100 0.04 0.47 -20.53
C LYS A 100 1.35 0.08 -21.21
N THR A 101 1.66 -1.22 -21.30
CA THR A 101 2.92 -1.70 -21.90
C THR A 101 3.01 -1.40 -23.40
N LYS A 102 1.87 -1.32 -24.12
CA LYS A 102 1.83 -0.92 -25.53
C LYS A 102 2.04 0.58 -25.75
N SER A 103 1.77 1.42 -24.75
CA SER A 103 1.88 2.88 -24.82
C SER A 103 3.31 3.41 -24.59
N TYR A 104 4.11 2.74 -23.75
CA TYR A 104 5.49 3.17 -23.48
C TYR A 104 6.44 2.75 -24.62
N GLY A 105 6.98 3.75 -25.32
CA GLY A 105 7.86 3.61 -26.48
C GLY A 105 9.16 2.83 -26.23
N ASN A 106 9.76 2.37 -27.35
CA ASN A 106 10.82 1.38 -27.56
C ASN A 106 12.07 1.31 -26.62
N ALA A 107 12.27 2.19 -25.64
CA ALA A 107 13.46 2.18 -24.78
C ALA A 107 13.34 1.28 -23.55
N ASP A 108 12.12 0.94 -23.13
CA ASP A 108 11.87 0.20 -21.87
C ASP A 108 11.53 -1.29 -22.13
N ARG A 109 11.59 -1.73 -23.39
CA ARG A 109 11.38 -3.14 -23.79
C ARG A 109 12.54 -4.07 -23.40
N ASP A 110 13.72 -3.53 -23.11
CA ASP A 110 14.91 -4.32 -22.75
C ASP A 110 14.97 -4.71 -21.26
N LYS A 111 14.07 -4.17 -20.42
CA LYS A 111 13.94 -4.63 -19.04
C LYS A 111 12.99 -5.83 -18.96
N ASP A 112 13.39 -6.84 -18.18
CA ASP A 112 12.53 -7.95 -17.82
C ASP A 112 11.19 -7.40 -17.26
N PRO A 113 10.02 -7.85 -17.74
CA PRO A 113 8.72 -7.40 -17.25
C PRO A 113 8.57 -7.43 -15.73
N LYS A 114 9.25 -8.36 -15.04
CA LYS A 114 9.28 -8.42 -13.57
C LYS A 114 10.03 -7.23 -12.97
N GLN A 115 11.14 -6.81 -13.58
CA GLN A 115 11.92 -5.67 -13.10
C GLN A 115 11.17 -4.35 -13.35
N ARG A 116 10.52 -4.19 -14.50
CA ARG A 116 9.71 -2.99 -14.80
C ARG A 116 8.60 -2.80 -13.80
N SER A 117 7.85 -3.87 -13.52
CA SER A 117 6.76 -3.84 -12.55
C SER A 117 7.24 -3.46 -11.13
N ARG A 118 8.46 -3.87 -10.75
CA ARG A 118 9.08 -3.48 -9.48
C ARG A 118 9.49 -2.01 -9.46
N ASP A 119 10.10 -1.53 -10.53
CA ASP A 119 10.49 -0.13 -10.67
C ASP A 119 9.25 0.79 -10.59
N GLU A 120 8.18 0.47 -11.32
CA GLU A 120 6.90 1.20 -11.28
C GLU A 120 6.26 1.20 -9.88
N ALA A 121 6.32 0.08 -9.16
CA ALA A 121 5.83 0.02 -7.79
C ALA A 121 6.63 0.91 -6.85
N LYS A 122 7.96 0.93 -6.98
CA LYS A 122 8.84 1.79 -6.17
C LYS A 122 8.66 3.26 -6.47
N GLU A 123 8.48 3.61 -7.74
CA GLU A 123 8.21 4.98 -8.17
C GLU A 123 6.90 5.48 -7.59
N TRP A 124 5.83 4.67 -7.66
CA TRP A 124 4.56 5.00 -7.01
C TRP A 124 4.72 5.17 -5.50
N ILE A 125 5.38 4.22 -4.80
CA ILE A 125 5.61 4.34 -3.34
C ILE A 125 6.34 5.64 -3.01
N SER A 126 7.38 5.98 -3.77
CA SER A 126 8.16 7.20 -3.56
C SER A 126 7.31 8.45 -3.74
N SER A 127 6.56 8.55 -4.84
CA SER A 127 5.69 9.69 -5.13
C SER A 127 4.56 9.87 -4.09
N THR A 128 3.93 8.77 -3.67
CA THR A 128 2.91 8.80 -2.61
C THR A 128 3.52 9.22 -1.28
N THR A 129 4.72 8.74 -0.96
CA THR A 129 5.45 9.09 0.27
C THR A 129 5.80 10.58 0.30
N GLU A 130 6.28 11.14 -0.80
CA GLU A 130 6.54 12.58 -0.95
C GLU A 130 5.25 13.39 -0.72
N THR A 131 4.14 12.99 -1.32
CA THR A 131 2.84 13.66 -1.15
C THR A 131 2.37 13.64 0.32
N LEU A 132 2.50 12.50 1.00
CA LEU A 132 2.16 12.38 2.43
C LEU A 132 3.04 13.30 3.28
N GLN A 133 4.35 13.34 3.01
CA GLN A 133 5.31 14.18 3.73
C GLN A 133 5.03 15.68 3.51
N GLU A 134 4.66 16.09 2.30
CA GLU A 134 4.25 17.47 2.02
C GLU A 134 3.00 17.86 2.82
N LYS A 135 2.01 16.96 2.92
CA LYS A 135 0.82 17.18 3.77
C LYS A 135 1.19 17.29 5.25
N VAL A 136 2.09 16.44 5.75
CA VAL A 136 2.60 16.54 7.13
C VAL A 136 3.23 17.91 7.38
N ALA A 137 4.18 18.33 6.54
CA ALA A 137 4.85 19.63 6.68
C ALA A 137 3.89 20.82 6.65
N ARG A 138 2.83 20.72 5.84
CA ARG A 138 1.76 21.74 5.81
C ARG A 138 0.97 21.79 7.12
N PHE A 139 0.58 20.64 7.67
CA PHE A 139 -0.14 20.59 8.94
C PHE A 139 0.73 20.99 10.13
N GLU A 140 2.02 20.66 10.11
CA GLU A 140 3.00 21.12 11.11
C GLU A 140 3.04 22.65 11.14
N LYS A 141 3.11 23.28 9.98
CA LYS A 141 3.06 24.75 9.88
C LYS A 141 1.74 25.33 10.41
N GLU A 142 0.59 24.73 10.08
CA GLU A 142 -0.71 25.17 10.62
C GLU A 142 -0.75 25.05 12.16
N ALA A 143 -0.22 23.96 12.71
CA ALA A 143 -0.12 23.74 14.14
C ALA A 143 0.80 24.77 14.83
N GLU A 144 1.96 25.06 14.25
CA GLU A 144 2.89 26.10 14.72
C GLU A 144 2.24 27.48 14.74
N ASP A 145 1.52 27.85 13.67
CA ASP A 145 0.80 29.13 13.58
C ASP A 145 -0.29 29.23 14.66
N LEU A 146 -1.06 28.16 14.88
CA LEU A 146 -2.07 28.11 15.94
C LEU A 146 -1.44 28.23 17.33
N GLN A 147 -0.30 27.59 17.54
CA GLN A 147 0.43 27.63 18.81
C GLN A 147 1.08 28.99 19.07
N ALA A 148 1.62 29.65 18.04
CA ALA A 148 2.19 30.99 18.13
C ALA A 148 1.14 32.06 18.50
N ASN A 149 -0.11 31.86 18.06
CA ASN A 149 -1.24 32.72 18.38
C ASN A 149 -1.86 32.44 19.77
N LEU A 150 -1.42 31.38 20.47
CA LEU A 150 -1.94 31.01 21.78
C LEU A 150 -1.40 31.95 22.88
N ARG A 151 -2.30 32.72 23.51
CA ARG A 151 -1.92 33.57 24.65
C ARG A 151 -1.63 32.74 25.91
N LYS A 152 -0.63 33.12 26.70
CA LYS A 152 -0.35 32.52 28.02
C LYS A 152 -1.62 32.57 28.88
N LYS A 153 -2.17 31.39 29.24
CA LYS A 153 -3.43 31.10 29.96
C LYS A 153 -4.66 30.70 29.12
N GLN A 154 -4.58 30.67 27.79
CA GLN A 154 -5.67 30.21 26.96
C GLN A 154 -5.58 28.70 26.73
N LYS A 155 -6.73 27.98 26.77
CA LYS A 155 -6.77 26.54 26.49
C LYS A 155 -6.40 26.31 25.01
N PRO A 156 -5.56 25.32 24.69
CA PRO A 156 -5.22 25.03 23.30
C PRO A 156 -6.49 24.72 22.48
N PRO A 157 -6.56 25.15 21.21
CA PRO A 157 -7.70 24.86 20.34
C PRO A 157 -7.87 23.36 20.12
N SER A 158 -9.12 22.88 20.01
CA SER A 158 -9.41 21.47 19.67
C SER A 158 -8.72 21.04 18.36
N ARG A 159 -8.62 21.96 17.41
CA ARG A 159 -7.93 21.78 16.13
C ARG A 159 -6.46 21.36 16.27
N LEU A 160 -5.76 21.78 17.32
CA LEU A 160 -4.35 21.39 17.52
C LEU A 160 -4.22 19.87 17.74
N GLY A 161 -5.11 19.29 18.54
CA GLY A 161 -5.14 17.84 18.77
C GLY A 161 -5.61 17.04 17.54
N GLU A 162 -6.53 17.59 16.75
CA GLU A 162 -6.93 17.00 15.46
C GLU A 162 -5.75 16.96 14.48
N LEU A 163 -5.02 18.08 14.34
CA LEU A 163 -3.84 18.15 13.50
C LEU A 163 -2.77 17.16 13.96
N GLU A 164 -2.50 17.04 15.26
CA GLU A 164 -1.59 16.03 15.81
C GLU A 164 -2.00 14.60 15.42
N SER A 165 -3.28 14.27 15.51
CA SER A 165 -3.79 12.94 15.11
C SER A 165 -3.62 12.70 13.61
N ILE A 166 -3.95 13.68 12.77
CA ILE A 166 -3.80 13.58 11.31
C ILE A 166 -2.33 13.40 10.93
N MET A 167 -1.42 14.20 11.50
CA MET A 167 0.02 14.10 11.24
C MET A 167 0.59 12.74 11.66
N ASN A 168 0.14 12.18 12.79
CA ASN A 168 0.53 10.84 13.21
C ASN A 168 0.09 9.78 12.19
N ASN A 169 -1.17 9.83 11.73
CA ASN A 169 -1.68 8.88 10.74
C ASN A 169 -0.90 8.97 9.42
N LEU A 170 -0.67 10.19 8.91
CA LEU A 170 0.13 10.40 7.69
C LEU A 170 1.55 9.85 7.84
N SER A 171 2.18 10.11 8.98
CA SER A 171 3.53 9.59 9.30
C SER A 171 3.56 8.06 9.38
N ASP A 172 2.48 7.44 9.86
CA ASP A 172 2.36 5.99 9.91
C ASP A 172 2.13 5.38 8.53
N HIS A 173 1.36 6.02 7.64
CA HIS A 173 1.31 5.62 6.23
C HIS A 173 2.69 5.65 5.57
N VAL A 174 3.47 6.73 5.79
CA VAL A 174 4.86 6.83 5.28
C VAL A 174 5.70 5.65 5.77
N ARG A 175 5.70 5.37 7.09
CA ARG A 175 6.45 4.25 7.67
C ARG A 175 6.03 2.90 7.09
N ARG A 176 4.74 2.68 6.85
CA ARG A 176 4.22 1.42 6.29
C ARG A 176 4.61 1.27 4.82
N LEU A 177 4.53 2.34 4.02
CA LEU A 177 4.97 2.35 2.62
C LEU A 177 6.47 2.06 2.47
N GLU A 178 7.31 2.65 3.33
CA GLU A 178 8.76 2.36 3.35
C GLU A 178 9.04 0.87 3.65
N LYS A 179 8.28 0.25 4.56
CA LYS A 179 8.40 -1.19 4.83
C LYS A 179 7.93 -2.02 3.63
N ILE A 180 6.83 -1.64 2.98
CA ILE A 180 6.37 -2.30 1.76
C ILE A 180 7.44 -2.24 0.66
N GLN A 181 8.10 -1.10 0.49
CA GLN A 181 9.20 -0.96 -0.46
C GLN A 181 10.32 -1.97 -0.17
N ARG A 182 10.71 -2.14 1.10
CA ARG A 182 11.69 -3.17 1.53
C ARG A 182 11.19 -4.59 1.26
N CYS A 183 9.91 -4.86 1.46
CA CYS A 183 9.31 -6.15 1.11
C CYS A 183 9.34 -6.43 -0.40
N ILE A 184 9.18 -5.41 -1.25
CA ILE A 184 9.35 -5.52 -2.71
C ILE A 184 10.82 -5.72 -3.10
N ASP A 185 11.75 -5.12 -2.36
CA ASP A 185 13.19 -5.38 -2.50
C ASP A 185 13.54 -6.83 -2.16
N ASN A 186 12.93 -7.36 -1.10
CA ASN A 186 13.11 -8.74 -0.63
C ASN A 186 12.24 -9.77 -1.39
N GLU A 187 11.47 -9.34 -2.39
CA GLU A 187 10.51 -10.15 -3.14
C GLU A 187 9.44 -10.86 -2.29
N SER A 188 9.22 -10.42 -1.05
CA SER A 188 8.17 -10.94 -0.16
C SER A 188 6.79 -10.34 -0.44
N ILE A 189 6.74 -9.19 -1.11
CA ILE A 189 5.53 -8.60 -1.70
C ILE A 189 5.77 -8.44 -3.20
N GLN A 190 4.82 -8.92 -4.00
CA GLN A 190 4.85 -8.72 -5.44
C GLN A 190 4.18 -7.38 -5.81
N PRO A 191 4.70 -6.63 -6.81
CA PRO A 191 4.18 -5.32 -7.21
C PRO A 191 2.68 -5.28 -7.51
N ASP A 192 2.13 -6.39 -7.97
CA ASP A 192 0.72 -6.53 -8.31
C ASP A 192 -0.19 -6.50 -7.07
N GLN A 193 0.31 -6.98 -5.93
CA GLN A 193 -0.47 -6.99 -4.70
C GLN A 193 -0.78 -5.58 -4.17
N LEU A 194 -0.03 -4.56 -4.61
CA LEU A 194 -0.20 -3.18 -4.14
C LEU A 194 -1.48 -2.50 -4.62
N GLN A 195 -2.15 -3.01 -5.64
CA GLN A 195 -3.18 -2.23 -6.35
C GLN A 195 -4.30 -1.72 -5.44
N ASP A 196 -4.83 -2.59 -4.58
CA ASP A 196 -5.88 -2.23 -3.62
C ASP A 196 -5.41 -1.09 -2.70
N LEU A 197 -4.18 -1.19 -2.17
CA LEU A 197 -3.57 -0.15 -1.36
C LEU A 197 -3.33 1.14 -2.15
N LYS A 198 -3.00 1.06 -3.45
CA LYS A 198 -2.87 2.26 -4.30
C LYS A 198 -4.20 2.98 -4.39
N ASP A 199 -5.26 2.24 -4.69
CA ASP A 199 -6.59 2.81 -4.84
C ASP A 199 -7.10 3.41 -3.52
N ASP A 200 -6.87 2.73 -2.39
CA ASP A 200 -7.23 3.23 -1.06
C ASP A 200 -6.45 4.51 -0.70
N LEU A 201 -5.13 4.53 -0.94
CA LEU A 201 -4.29 5.70 -0.64
C LEU A 201 -4.53 6.87 -1.58
N ASP A 202 -4.80 6.61 -2.86
CA ASP A 202 -5.16 7.65 -3.83
C ASP A 202 -6.47 8.31 -3.40
N GLU A 203 -7.49 7.53 -3.01
CA GLU A 203 -8.74 8.07 -2.47
C GLU A 203 -8.51 8.84 -1.17
N TYR A 204 -7.72 8.29 -0.24
CA TYR A 204 -7.36 8.96 1.01
C TYR A 204 -6.64 10.31 0.77
N LEU A 205 -5.74 10.38 -0.20
CA LEU A 205 -4.98 11.60 -0.53
C LEU A 205 -5.80 12.64 -1.30
N GLU A 206 -6.77 12.20 -2.11
CA GLU A 206 -7.69 13.07 -2.86
C GLU A 206 -8.71 13.79 -1.95
N ASN A 207 -9.00 13.26 -0.77
CA ASN A 207 -9.95 13.88 0.16
C ASN A 207 -9.44 15.22 0.74
N GLU A 208 -10.38 16.12 1.03
CA GLU A 208 -10.08 17.41 1.65
C GLU A 208 -9.59 17.22 3.09
N ASP A 209 -8.73 18.13 3.56
CA ASP A 209 -8.04 18.01 4.86
C ASP A 209 -8.97 17.91 6.08
N GLY A 210 -10.21 18.39 5.97
CA GLY A 210 -11.23 18.27 7.00
C GLY A 210 -11.87 16.89 7.07
N ASP A 211 -11.88 16.16 5.95
CA ASP A 211 -12.47 14.83 5.79
C ASP A 211 -11.50 13.71 6.21
N LEU A 212 -10.18 13.99 6.21
CA LEU A 212 -9.15 13.09 6.75
C LEU A 212 -9.39 12.72 8.23
N ASN A 213 -10.12 13.56 8.98
CA ASN A 213 -10.48 13.30 10.37
C ASN A 213 -11.71 12.38 10.50
N GLU A 214 -12.67 12.44 9.57
CA GLU A 214 -13.82 11.51 9.52
C GLU A 214 -13.40 10.14 8.95
N LEU A 215 -12.57 10.13 7.91
CA LEU A 215 -11.93 8.91 7.40
C LEU A 215 -10.86 8.33 8.33
N GLY A 216 -10.38 9.12 9.31
CA GLY A 216 -9.53 8.65 10.39
C GLY A 216 -10.20 7.65 11.35
N GLU A 217 -11.51 7.37 11.18
CA GLU A 217 -12.16 6.20 11.78
C GLU A 217 -11.66 4.88 11.17
N ALA A 218 -11.25 4.87 9.90
CA ALA A 218 -10.52 3.74 9.34
C ALA A 218 -9.09 3.78 9.90
N SER A 219 -8.68 2.72 10.59
CA SER A 219 -7.33 2.67 11.15
C SER A 219 -6.34 2.65 9.99
N VAL A 220 -5.17 3.29 10.16
CA VAL A 220 -4.02 3.10 9.25
C VAL A 220 -3.78 1.61 9.04
N ASP A 221 -4.00 0.77 10.06
CA ASP A 221 -3.86 -0.68 9.97
C ASP A 221 -4.84 -1.34 8.99
N ASP A 222 -6.02 -0.77 8.74
CA ASP A 222 -7.00 -1.33 7.80
C ASP A 222 -6.49 -1.27 6.36
N PHE A 223 -5.80 -0.19 5.98
CA PHE A 223 -5.15 -0.02 4.67
C PHE A 223 -4.08 -1.09 4.42
N TYR A 224 -3.35 -1.47 5.48
CA TYR A 224 -2.21 -2.37 5.38
C TYR A 224 -2.51 -3.80 5.84
N PHE A 225 -3.78 -4.12 6.14
CA PHE A 225 -4.19 -5.41 6.70
C PHE A 225 -3.74 -6.61 5.84
N SER A 226 -3.78 -6.47 4.51
CA SER A 226 -3.36 -7.52 3.58
C SER A 226 -1.86 -7.79 3.57
N PHE A 227 -1.04 -6.88 4.12
CA PHE A 227 0.41 -6.98 4.17
C PHE A 227 0.95 -7.22 5.58
N GLN A 228 0.08 -7.33 6.59
CA GLN A 228 0.48 -7.32 7.98
C GLN A 228 1.49 -8.42 8.32
N GLU A 229 1.28 -9.64 7.83
CA GLU A 229 2.21 -10.76 8.02
C GLU A 229 3.60 -10.46 7.43
N GLN A 230 3.67 -9.93 6.21
CA GLN A 230 4.94 -9.61 5.54
C GLN A 230 5.68 -8.49 6.28
N LEU A 231 4.95 -7.49 6.77
CA LEU A 231 5.51 -6.39 7.56
C LEU A 231 6.04 -6.86 8.92
N GLU A 232 5.31 -7.73 9.61
CA GLU A 232 5.73 -8.33 10.89
C GLU A 232 6.97 -9.22 10.69
N ASN A 233 7.00 -10.02 9.62
CA ASN A 233 8.16 -10.85 9.28
C ASN A 233 9.40 -9.99 8.98
N LEU A 234 9.23 -8.85 8.30
CA LEU A 234 10.30 -7.90 8.03
C LEU A 234 10.86 -7.32 9.35
N ASP A 235 9.98 -6.93 10.27
CA ASP A 235 10.39 -6.39 11.58
C ASP A 235 11.12 -7.43 12.43
N GLN A 236 10.63 -8.67 12.45
CA GLN A 236 11.31 -9.78 13.15
C GLN A 236 12.69 -10.08 12.55
N ALA A 237 12.80 -10.08 11.22
CA ALA A 237 14.07 -10.28 10.54
C ALA A 237 15.07 -9.14 10.85
N ALA A 238 14.59 -7.89 10.88
CA ALA A 238 15.41 -6.74 11.26
C ALA A 238 15.87 -6.81 12.72
N ALA A 239 14.99 -7.22 13.65
CA ALA A 239 15.32 -7.41 15.05
C ALA A 239 16.35 -8.54 15.26
N ALA A 240 16.19 -9.65 14.56
CA ALA A 240 17.14 -10.77 14.60
C ALA A 240 18.52 -10.36 14.06
N ALA A 241 18.57 -9.60 12.96
CA ALA A 241 19.80 -9.06 12.40
C ALA A 241 20.50 -8.07 13.35
N ALA A 242 19.73 -7.20 14.01
CA ALA A 242 20.26 -6.27 15.01
C ALA A 242 20.83 -7.00 16.24
N ALA A 243 20.19 -8.10 16.67
CA ALA A 243 20.66 -8.93 17.78
C ALA A 243 21.93 -9.74 17.45
N ALA A 244 22.17 -10.05 16.17
CA ALA A 244 23.33 -10.83 15.74
C ALA A 244 24.67 -10.05 15.79
N GLY A 245 24.63 -8.71 15.83
CA GLY A 245 25.80 -7.83 15.92
C GLY A 245 26.75 -7.90 14.69
N PRO A 246 27.66 -6.92 14.52
CA PRO A 246 28.63 -6.97 13.42
C PRO A 246 29.65 -8.09 13.67
N HIS A 247 29.63 -9.12 12.84
CA HIS A 247 30.66 -10.16 12.78
C HIS A 247 32.02 -9.55 12.38
N THR A 248 32.75 -8.97 13.33
CA THR A 248 34.17 -8.68 13.20
C THR A 248 34.95 -9.92 13.62
N LYS A 249 35.23 -10.83 12.67
CA LYS A 249 36.24 -11.87 12.87
C LYS A 249 37.62 -11.20 12.88
N PHE A 250 38.03 -10.67 14.03
CA PHE A 250 39.43 -10.34 14.28
C PHE A 250 40.14 -11.61 14.76
N THR A 251 40.74 -12.36 13.84
CA THR A 251 41.62 -13.47 14.19
C THR A 251 42.92 -12.89 14.77
N LYS A 252 43.00 -12.84 16.10
CA LYS A 252 44.25 -12.57 16.83
C LYS A 252 44.83 -13.90 17.29
N ASP A 253 45.54 -14.58 16.40
CA ASP A 253 46.46 -15.64 16.82
C ASP A 253 47.72 -14.99 17.37
N ARG A 254 47.84 -15.02 18.69
CA ARG A 254 49.00 -14.57 19.45
C ARG A 254 49.64 -15.80 20.09
N ASP A 255 50.88 -16.02 19.69
CA ASP A 255 51.99 -16.65 20.43
C ASP A 255 51.66 -17.81 21.37
N ARG A 256 52.09 -19.02 20.96
CA ARG A 256 52.50 -20.06 21.90
C ARG A 256 54.02 -20.18 21.87
N ALA A 257 54.64 -19.57 22.88
CA ALA A 257 56.04 -19.77 23.22
C ALA A 257 56.33 -21.27 23.48
N ALA A 258 57.36 -21.80 22.85
CA ALA A 258 58.10 -22.96 23.32
C ALA A 258 59.58 -22.57 23.42
N ALA A 259 60.04 -22.50 24.66
CA ALA A 259 61.42 -22.24 25.05
C ALA A 259 62.35 -23.39 24.62
N GLY A 260 63.61 -23.06 24.32
CA GLY A 260 64.69 -24.05 24.31
C GLY A 260 65.98 -23.62 23.61
N GLY A 261 66.88 -22.99 24.38
CA GLY A 261 68.35 -23.00 24.20
C GLY A 261 68.92 -22.32 22.94
N GLY A 262 69.90 -21.42 22.97
CA GLY A 262 70.99 -21.25 23.94
C GLY A 262 72.33 -21.39 23.22
N GLY A 263 72.96 -20.24 22.92
CA GLY A 263 74.38 -20.08 22.57
C GLY A 263 74.76 -20.36 21.11
N ALA A 264 75.81 -19.78 20.53
CA ALA A 264 76.75 -18.71 20.88
C ALA A 264 77.67 -18.50 19.64
N ALA A 265 78.37 -17.36 19.59
CA ALA A 265 79.48 -17.01 18.69
C ALA A 265 79.08 -16.71 17.22
N GLY A 266 79.24 -15.49 16.71
CA GLY A 266 80.51 -14.77 16.54
C GLY A 266 80.90 -14.92 15.06
N GLY A 267 80.69 -13.94 14.18
CA GLY A 267 81.49 -12.72 14.10
C GLY A 267 82.83 -13.03 13.41
N GLY A 268 82.98 -12.68 12.13
CA GLY A 268 84.26 -12.81 11.43
C GLY A 268 84.16 -12.63 9.91
N GLU A 269 84.85 -11.61 9.43
CA GLU A 269 84.97 -11.09 8.06
C GLU A 269 85.58 -12.07 7.04
N GLY A 270 85.38 -11.76 5.75
CA GLY A 270 86.08 -12.36 4.61
C GLY A 270 85.30 -12.27 3.32
#